data_AF-A0A2E5TZS9-F1
#
_entry.id   AF-A0A2E5TZS9-F1
#
_cell.length_a   1.000
_cell.length_b   1.000
_cell.length_c   1.000
_cell.angle_alpha   90.00
_cell.angle_beta   90.00
_cell.angle_gamma   90.00
#
_symmetry.space_group_name_H-M   'P 1'
#
loop_
_entity.id
_entity.type
_entity.pdbx_description
1 polymer ?
#
loop_
_entity_poly.entity_id
_entity_poly.type
_entity_poly.pdbx_seq_one_letter_code
_entity_poly.pdbx_strand_id
1 'polypeptide(L)'
;MNLLIKVSRFIYEYMNKNSLILIPLFVSGLTTYFFGILVSIISTIILVSLFLFLRIYVTHPSIGSSINSDYEIYYFHSPRCAGCLFSDVINNISNKDLYNNLNVIDVTKNNNRSFIKKFNIKSVPTWICTDTEEKIFYRSNKPPINISKI
;
A
#
# COMPACT_ATOMS: atom_id res chain seq x y z
N MET A 1 -1.66 8.38 -22.50
CA MET A 1 -1.47 7.78 -21.16
C MET A 1 -0.37 8.54 -20.44
N ASN A 2 -0.73 9.33 -19.41
CA ASN A 2 0.09 10.40 -18.83
C ASN A 2 1.45 9.92 -18.29
N LEU A 3 2.52 10.69 -18.55
CA LEU A 3 3.88 10.43 -18.05
C LEU A 3 3.89 10.25 -16.51
N LEU A 4 3.08 11.05 -15.81
CA LEU A 4 2.85 10.96 -14.37
C LEU A 4 2.38 9.57 -13.91
N ILE A 5 1.52 8.91 -14.68
CA ILE A 5 1.01 7.56 -14.35
C ILE A 5 2.11 6.52 -14.52
N LYS A 6 2.99 6.68 -15.52
CA LYS A 6 4.13 5.76 -15.70
C LYS A 6 5.16 5.93 -14.59
N VAL A 7 5.47 7.17 -14.23
CA VAL A 7 6.44 7.49 -13.16
C VAL A 7 5.92 7.01 -11.81
N SER A 8 4.65 7.28 -11.47
CA SER A 8 4.06 6.81 -10.22
C SER A 8 4.03 5.27 -10.15
N ARG A 9 3.76 4.59 -11.27
CA ARG A 9 3.79 3.13 -11.36
C ARG A 9 5.18 2.55 -11.17
N PHE A 10 6.19 3.17 -11.76
CA PHE A 10 7.59 2.77 -11.60
C PHE A 10 8.05 2.95 -10.15
N ILE A 11 7.75 4.10 -9.54
CA ILE A 11 8.06 4.36 -8.13
C ILE A 11 7.38 3.33 -7.24
N TYR A 12 6.11 3.02 -7.47
CA TYR A 12 5.39 2.00 -6.71
C TYR A 12 6.06 0.62 -6.80
N GLU A 13 6.42 0.17 -8.00
CA GLU A 13 7.10 -1.13 -8.18
C GLU A 13 8.48 -1.17 -7.54
N TYR A 14 9.24 -0.07 -7.61
CA TYR A 14 10.55 0.05 -6.98
C TYR A 14 10.45 0.05 -5.45
N MET A 15 9.48 0.78 -4.90
CA MET A 15 9.23 0.86 -3.46
C MET A 15 8.64 -0.42 -2.87
N ASN A 16 7.88 -1.17 -3.66
CA ASN A 16 7.34 -2.45 -3.23
C ASN A 16 8.41 -3.56 -3.15
N LYS A 17 9.47 -3.45 -3.96
CA LYS A 17 10.58 -4.42 -3.98
C LYS A 17 11.69 -4.11 -2.98
N ASN A 18 11.89 -2.85 -2.63
CA ASN A 18 13.03 -2.41 -1.82
C ASN A 18 12.64 -2.10 -0.37
N SER A 19 13.54 -2.42 0.56
CA SER A 19 13.36 -2.12 1.98
C SER A 19 13.22 -0.61 2.21
N LEU A 20 12.36 -0.25 3.14
CA LEU A 20 11.96 1.12 3.48
C LEU A 20 13.13 2.04 3.86
N ILE A 21 14.24 1.44 4.30
CA ILE A 21 15.48 2.10 4.68
C ILE A 21 16.30 2.56 3.46
N LEU A 22 16.13 1.91 2.31
CA LEU A 22 16.96 2.14 1.12
C LEU A 22 16.68 3.50 0.46
N ILE A 23 15.43 3.98 0.54
CA ILE A 23 14.98 5.23 -0.08
C ILE A 23 15.61 6.45 0.61
N PRO A 24 15.52 6.63 1.94
CA PRO A 24 16.19 7.74 2.61
C PRO A 24 17.72 7.65 2.48
N LEU A 25 18.30 6.45 2.44
CA LEU A 25 19.74 6.27 2.14
C LEU A 25 20.12 6.73 0.74
N PHE A 26 19.31 6.41 -0.28
CA PHE A 26 19.57 6.82 -1.66
C PHE A 26 19.46 8.34 -1.81
N VAL A 27 18.43 8.95 -1.20
CA VAL A 27 18.23 10.40 -1.21
C VAL A 27 19.34 11.11 -0.42
N SER A 28 19.78 10.57 0.73
CA SER A 28 20.88 11.18 1.48
C SER A 28 22.20 11.11 0.69
N GLY A 29 22.50 9.99 0.02
CA GLY A 29 23.68 9.86 -0.83
C GLY A 29 23.70 10.87 -1.98
N LEU A 30 22.58 10.99 -2.71
CA LEU A 30 22.43 11.96 -3.81
C LEU A 30 22.55 13.41 -3.34
N THR A 31 21.91 13.76 -2.23
CA THR A 31 21.96 15.12 -1.69
C THR A 31 23.33 15.48 -1.13
N THR A 32 24.03 14.52 -0.51
CA THR A 32 25.41 14.73 -0.03
C THR A 32 26.37 15.01 -1.18
N TYR A 33 26.20 14.29 -2.29
CA TYR A 33 27.04 14.44 -3.48
C TYR A 33 26.90 15.83 -4.14
N PHE A 34 25.67 16.37 -4.23
CA PHE A 34 25.42 17.63 -4.94
C PHE A 34 25.43 18.89 -4.06
N PHE A 35 25.02 18.80 -2.80
CA PHE A 35 24.71 19.98 -1.97
C PHE A 35 25.52 20.05 -0.66
N GLY A 36 26.40 19.08 -0.42
CA GLY A 36 27.19 18.99 0.80
C GLY A 36 26.42 18.45 2.00
N ILE A 37 27.17 18.17 3.07
CA ILE A 37 26.71 17.34 4.21
C ILE A 37 25.58 18.02 5.00
N LEU A 38 25.64 19.33 5.23
CA LEU A 38 24.64 20.06 6.03
C LEU A 38 23.25 20.06 5.38
N VAL A 39 23.18 20.30 4.07
CA VAL A 39 21.91 20.30 3.32
C VAL A 39 21.33 18.89 3.26
N SER A 40 22.18 17.87 3.12
CA SER A 40 21.77 16.46 3.12
C SER A 40 21.16 16.02 4.45
N ILE A 41 21.78 16.41 5.58
CA ILE A 41 21.25 16.09 6.92
C ILE A 41 19.88 16.71 7.12
N ILE A 42 19.71 18.01 6.79
CA ILE A 42 18.43 18.70 6.92
C ILE A 42 17.36 18.04 6.03
N SER A 43 17.69 17.76 4.77
CA SER A 43 16.78 17.07 3.84
C SER A 43 16.36 15.69 4.35
N THR A 44 17.30 14.93 4.91
CA THR A 44 17.03 13.60 5.46
C THR A 44 16.11 13.69 6.68
N ILE A 45 16.34 14.64 7.59
CA ILE A 45 15.48 14.86 8.77
C ILE A 45 14.05 15.23 8.35
N ILE A 46 13.88 16.11 7.36
CA ILE A 46 12.57 16.47 6.82
C ILE A 46 11.88 15.24 6.23
N LEU A 47 12.60 14.44 5.42
CA LEU A 47 12.05 13.25 4.77
C LEU A 47 11.60 12.19 5.79
N VAL A 48 12.41 11.95 6.82
CA VAL A 48 12.09 11.04 7.92
C VAL A 48 10.91 11.56 8.73
N SER A 49 10.86 12.86 9.02
CA SER A 49 9.76 13.46 9.77
C SER A 49 8.43 13.39 9.01
N LEU A 50 8.45 13.69 7.71
CA LEU A 50 7.29 13.57 6.83
C LEU A 50 6.82 12.12 6.73
N PHE A 51 7.76 11.17 6.68
CA PHE A 51 7.45 9.75 6.69
C PHE A 51 6.81 9.29 8.01
N LEU A 52 7.34 9.72 9.15
CA LEU A 52 6.76 9.44 10.47
C LEU A 52 5.37 10.07 10.62
N PHE A 53 5.19 11.29 10.10
CA PHE A 53 3.91 11.97 10.11
C PHE A 53 2.87 11.22 9.25
N LEU A 54 3.24 10.81 8.03
CA LEU A 54 2.40 9.97 7.17
C LEU A 54 2.02 8.66 7.86
N ARG A 55 2.94 8.04 8.61
CA ARG A 55 2.65 6.82 9.36
C ARG A 55 1.61 7.02 10.46
N ILE A 56 1.62 8.17 11.13
CA ILE A 56 0.65 8.52 12.19
C ILE A 56 -0.69 8.94 11.59
N TYR A 57 -0.69 9.63 10.45
CA TYR A 57 -1.93 10.12 9.82
C TYR A 57 -2.69 9.03 9.06
N VAL A 58 -1.99 8.00 8.55
CA VAL A 58 -2.57 6.87 7.81
C VAL A 58 -3.05 5.75 8.75
N THR A 59 -3.12 6.01 10.06
CA THR A 59 -3.59 5.02 11.02
C THR A 59 -5.10 4.78 10.85
N HIS A 60 -5.40 3.61 10.31
CA HIS A 60 -6.71 2.95 10.18
C HIS A 60 -7.57 3.39 8.98
N PRO A 61 -7.38 2.76 7.80
CA PRO A 61 -8.54 2.51 6.95
C PRO A 61 -9.61 1.83 7.80
N SER A 62 -10.72 2.52 7.99
CA SER A 62 -11.88 2.02 8.71
C SER A 62 -12.32 0.71 8.09
N ILE A 63 -12.51 -0.31 8.94
CA ILE A 63 -13.13 -1.59 8.56
C ILE A 63 -14.52 -1.24 8.05
N GLY A 64 -14.66 -1.13 6.73
CA GLY A 64 -15.95 -1.07 6.08
C GLY A 64 -16.48 -2.49 6.06
N SER A 65 -17.32 -2.83 7.03
CA SER A 65 -18.22 -3.96 6.85
C SER A 65 -19.26 -3.53 5.85
N SER A 66 -19.38 -4.21 4.71
CA SER A 66 -20.56 -4.06 3.89
C SER A 66 -21.17 -5.38 3.49
N ILE A 67 -22.47 -5.25 3.30
CA ILE A 67 -23.49 -6.24 2.99
C ILE A 67 -23.84 -5.96 1.52
N ASN A 68 -23.90 -7.02 0.72
CA ASN A 68 -24.42 -7.10 -0.66
C ASN A 68 -23.55 -6.54 -1.82
N SER A 69 -22.55 -7.32 -2.24
CA SER A 69 -22.08 -7.38 -3.63
C SER A 69 -21.79 -8.82 -4.03
N ASP A 70 -21.86 -9.13 -5.33
CA ASP A 70 -21.54 -10.45 -5.89
C ASP A 70 -20.05 -10.85 -5.71
N TYR A 71 -19.23 -9.97 -5.14
CA TYR A 71 -17.81 -10.20 -4.89
C TYR A 71 -17.35 -9.52 -3.61
N GLU A 72 -16.34 -10.09 -2.95
CA GLU A 72 -15.66 -9.51 -1.79
C GLU A 72 -14.24 -9.09 -2.16
N ILE A 73 -13.78 -7.94 -1.66
CA ILE A 73 -12.41 -7.47 -1.87
C ILE A 73 -11.67 -7.51 -0.55
N TYR A 74 -10.54 -8.22 -0.54
CA TYR A 74 -9.64 -8.32 0.60
C TYR A 74 -8.34 -7.57 0.31
N TYR A 75 -7.96 -6.69 1.22
CA TYR A 75 -6.69 -5.98 1.16
C TYR A 75 -5.83 -6.33 2.38
N PHE A 76 -4.78 -7.10 2.11
CA PHE A 76 -3.78 -7.51 3.09
C PHE A 76 -2.66 -6.48 3.12
N HIS A 77 -2.48 -5.85 4.29
CA HIS A 77 -1.49 -4.80 4.49
C HIS A 77 -0.69 -5.02 5.77
N SER A 78 0.47 -4.34 5.87
CA SER A 78 1.25 -4.27 7.12
C SER A 78 1.59 -2.81 7.44
N PRO A 79 1.48 -2.39 8.72
CA PRO A 79 1.91 -1.05 9.15
C PRO A 79 3.39 -0.74 8.95
N ARG A 80 4.22 -1.76 8.64
CA ARG A 80 5.66 -1.63 8.38
C ARG A 80 6.00 -1.60 6.89
N CYS A 81 5.02 -1.73 6.01
CA CYS A 81 5.20 -1.83 4.57
C CYS A 81 5.04 -0.46 3.90
N ALA A 82 6.09 0.02 3.22
CA ALA A 82 6.08 1.29 2.49
C ALA A 82 5.03 1.29 1.38
N GLY A 83 5.01 0.24 0.56
CA GLY A 83 4.04 0.09 -0.52
C GLY A 83 2.59 0.14 -0.02
N CYS A 84 2.36 -0.27 1.23
CA CYS A 84 1.07 -0.25 1.90
C CYS A 84 0.69 1.18 2.31
N LEU A 85 1.61 1.96 2.89
CA LEU A 85 1.39 3.38 3.19
C LEU A 85 0.99 4.18 1.95
N PHE A 86 1.69 3.97 0.83
CA PHE A 86 1.35 4.64 -0.43
C PHE A 86 0.02 4.16 -0.99
N SER A 87 -0.27 2.85 -0.89
CA SER A 87 -1.57 2.30 -1.31
C SER A 87 -2.71 2.89 -0.50
N ASP A 88 -2.55 3.07 0.80
CA ASP A 88 -3.58 3.61 1.70
C ASP A 88 -3.85 5.10 1.39
N VAL A 89 -2.80 5.88 1.11
CA VAL A 89 -2.92 7.28 0.67
C VAL A 89 -3.64 7.36 -0.68
N ILE A 90 -3.26 6.52 -1.64
CA ILE A 90 -3.92 6.48 -2.96
C ILE A 90 -5.39 6.08 -2.80
N ASN A 91 -5.70 5.07 -1.99
CA ASN A 91 -7.08 4.62 -1.76
C ASN A 91 -7.96 5.72 -1.14
N ASN A 92 -7.43 6.45 -0.15
CA ASN A 92 -8.15 7.56 0.48
C ASN A 92 -8.44 8.72 -0.50
N ILE A 93 -7.61 8.91 -1.53
CA ILE A 93 -7.76 9.98 -2.52
C ILE A 93 -8.60 9.53 -3.73
N SER A 94 -8.50 8.27 -4.15
CA SER A 94 -8.89 7.87 -5.51
C SER A 94 -10.27 7.25 -5.71
N ASN A 95 -11.09 6.95 -4.70
CA ASN A 95 -12.56 6.76 -4.83
C ASN A 95 -13.13 6.13 -3.55
N LYS A 96 -13.99 6.84 -2.81
CA LYS A 96 -14.72 6.26 -1.67
C LYS A 96 -15.70 5.17 -2.10
N ASP A 97 -16.32 5.29 -3.27
CA ASP A 97 -17.45 4.43 -3.66
C ASP A 97 -17.03 3.03 -4.17
N LEU A 98 -15.82 2.88 -4.71
CA LEU A 98 -15.31 1.60 -5.24
C LEU A 98 -14.84 0.64 -4.14
N TYR A 99 -14.62 1.15 -2.92
CA TYR A 99 -14.05 0.41 -1.79
C TYR A 99 -14.99 0.31 -0.60
N ASN A 100 -16.29 0.56 -0.79
CA ASN A 100 -17.29 0.35 0.27
C ASN A 100 -17.33 -1.11 0.76
N ASN A 101 -16.89 -2.06 -0.07
CA ASN A 101 -16.89 -3.50 0.21
C ASN A 101 -15.48 -4.07 0.46
N LEU A 102 -14.58 -3.21 0.95
CA LEU A 102 -13.18 -3.54 1.17
C LEU A 102 -12.94 -4.06 2.59
N ASN A 103 -12.64 -5.35 2.68
CA ASN A 103 -12.15 -5.99 3.90
C ASN A 103 -10.65 -5.74 4.05
N VAL A 104 -10.29 -4.78 4.92
CA VAL A 104 -8.88 -4.47 5.21
C VAL A 104 -8.35 -5.36 6.34
N ILE A 105 -7.33 -6.15 6.01
CA ILE A 105 -6.74 -7.15 6.90
C ILE A 105 -5.29 -6.80 7.21
N ASP A 106 -5.04 -6.43 8.47
CA ASP A 106 -3.67 -6.26 8.98
C ASP A 106 -3.02 -7.62 9.23
N VAL A 107 -1.97 -7.94 8.47
CA VAL A 107 -1.27 -9.24 8.57
C VAL A 107 -0.45 -9.38 9.86
N THR A 108 -0.23 -8.29 10.60
CA THR A 108 0.53 -8.30 11.85
C THR A 108 -0.32 -8.66 13.07
N LYS A 109 -1.65 -8.59 12.95
CA LYS A 109 -2.56 -8.92 14.05
C LYS A 109 -2.81 -10.42 14.12
N ASN A 110 -2.70 -11.00 15.33
CA ASN A 110 -2.83 -12.44 15.54
C ASN A 110 -4.23 -12.99 15.22
N ASN A 111 -5.29 -12.20 15.40
CA ASN A 111 -6.66 -12.58 15.08
C ASN A 111 -6.89 -12.81 13.57
N ASN A 112 -6.02 -12.28 12.70
CA ASN A 112 -6.13 -12.42 11.24
C ASN A 112 -5.36 -13.61 10.67
N ARG A 113 -4.67 -14.41 11.51
CA ARG A 113 -3.86 -15.55 11.06
C ARG A 113 -4.65 -16.60 10.28
N SER A 114 -5.93 -16.79 10.59
CA SER A 114 -6.82 -17.69 9.86
C SER A 114 -6.99 -17.24 8.40
N PHE A 115 -7.25 -15.95 8.17
CA PHE A 115 -7.37 -15.36 6.82
C PHE A 115 -6.05 -15.41 6.04
N ILE A 116 -4.93 -15.09 6.70
CA ILE A 116 -3.59 -15.15 6.08
C ILE A 116 -3.30 -16.56 5.55
N LYS A 117 -3.63 -17.59 6.35
CA LYS A 117 -3.48 -19.00 5.95
C LYS A 117 -4.47 -19.39 4.86
N LYS A 118 -5.76 -19.05 5.02
CA LYS A 118 -6.83 -19.32 4.05
C LYS A 118 -6.45 -18.86 2.65
N PHE A 119 -5.91 -17.64 2.54
CA PHE A 119 -5.52 -17.06 1.26
C PHE A 119 -4.05 -17.29 0.89
N ASN A 120 -3.27 -18.03 1.68
CA ASN A 120 -1.84 -18.28 1.45
C ASN A 120 -1.07 -16.98 1.13
N ILE A 121 -1.21 -15.98 1.99
CA ILE A 121 -0.57 -14.67 1.83
C ILE A 121 0.91 -14.79 2.20
N LYS A 122 1.79 -14.50 1.23
CA LYS A 122 3.26 -14.57 1.37
C LYS A 122 3.94 -13.21 1.41
N SER A 123 3.27 -12.16 0.92
CA SER A 123 3.80 -10.81 0.81
C SER A 123 2.69 -9.79 1.03
N VAL A 124 3.05 -8.55 1.34
CA VAL A 124 2.14 -7.40 1.41
C VAL A 124 2.78 -6.20 0.69
N PRO A 125 1.99 -5.29 0.08
CA PRO A 125 0.54 -5.31 0.00
C PRO A 125 0.03 -6.41 -0.94
N THR A 126 -1.13 -6.98 -0.64
CA THR A 126 -1.79 -7.95 -1.53
C THR A 126 -3.29 -7.72 -1.54
N TRP A 127 -3.83 -7.66 -2.75
CA TRP A 127 -5.23 -7.52 -3.06
C TRP A 127 -5.75 -8.84 -3.58
N ILE A 128 -6.88 -9.27 -3.04
CA ILE A 128 -7.59 -10.47 -3.48
C ILE A 128 -9.05 -10.11 -3.71
N CYS A 129 -9.60 -10.53 -4.83
CA CYS A 129 -11.05 -10.48 -5.04
C CYS A 129 -11.59 -11.91 -5.14
N THR A 130 -12.69 -12.16 -4.43
CA THR A 130 -13.38 -13.44 -4.42
C THR A 130 -14.83 -13.28 -4.81
N ASP A 131 -15.40 -14.29 -5.43
CA ASP A 131 -16.85 -14.43 -5.62
C ASP A 131 -17.52 -14.87 -4.29
N THR A 132 -18.84 -14.87 -4.25
CA THR A 132 -19.71 -15.46 -3.21
C THR A 132 -19.36 -16.91 -2.85
N GLU A 133 -18.84 -17.69 -3.80
CA GLU A 133 -18.33 -19.06 -3.58
C GLU A 133 -16.87 -19.11 -3.07
N GLU A 134 -16.29 -17.97 -2.66
CA GLU A 134 -14.91 -17.80 -2.22
C GLU A 134 -13.83 -18.11 -3.28
N LYS A 135 -14.24 -18.25 -4.55
CA LYS A 135 -13.30 -18.49 -5.65
C LYS A 135 -12.50 -17.23 -5.96
N ILE A 136 -11.18 -17.35 -5.92
CA ILE A 136 -10.26 -16.24 -6.20
C ILE A 136 -10.16 -16.03 -7.71
N PHE A 137 -10.58 -14.86 -8.19
CA PHE A 137 -10.45 -14.47 -9.60
C PHE A 137 -9.43 -13.35 -9.83
N TYR A 138 -9.04 -12.63 -8.76
CA TYR A 138 -7.98 -11.63 -8.81
C TYR A 138 -7.03 -11.79 -7.62
N ARG A 139 -5.73 -11.76 -7.90
CA ARG A 139 -4.67 -11.69 -6.88
C ARG A 139 -3.52 -10.84 -7.41
N SER A 140 -3.20 -9.76 -6.71
CA SER A 140 -2.13 -8.87 -7.14
C SER A 140 -1.59 -8.03 -6.00
N ASN A 141 -0.37 -7.53 -6.14
CA ASN A 141 0.16 -6.50 -5.23
C ASN A 141 -0.34 -5.10 -5.59
N LYS A 142 -1.24 -4.98 -6.58
CA LYS A 142 -1.81 -3.72 -7.06
C LYS A 142 -3.32 -3.71 -6.84
N PRO A 143 -3.91 -2.54 -6.52
CA PRO A 143 -5.36 -2.41 -6.44
C PRO A 143 -6.01 -2.75 -7.78
N PRO A 144 -7.20 -3.38 -7.78
CA PRO A 144 -7.97 -3.61 -8.99
C PRO A 144 -8.39 -2.25 -9.60
N ILE A 145 -8.07 -2.04 -10.88
CA ILE A 145 -8.30 -0.74 -11.55
C ILE A 145 -9.74 -0.67 -12.11
N ASN A 146 -10.38 -1.81 -12.37
CA ASN A 146 -11.75 -1.87 -12.87
C ASN A 146 -12.38 -3.22 -12.53
N ILE A 147 -13.33 -3.25 -11.59
CA ILE A 147 -13.92 -4.51 -11.09
C ILE A 147 -15.02 -5.03 -12.04
N SER A 148 -15.66 -4.15 -12.82
CA SER A 148 -16.70 -4.50 -13.79
C SER A 148 -16.21 -5.23 -15.06
N LYS A 149 -14.90 -5.48 -15.17
CA LYS A 149 -14.26 -6.17 -16.30
C LYS A 149 -13.47 -7.41 -15.88
N ILE A 150 -13.55 -7.81 -14.61
CA ILE A 150 -12.92 -9.02 -14.06
C ILE A 150 -14.02 -10.04 -13.84
#